data_AF-B9M863-F1
#
_entry.id   AF-B9M863-F1
#
_cell.length_a   1.000
_cell.length_b   1.000
_cell.length_c   1.000
_cell.angle_alpha   90.00
_cell.angle_beta   90.00
_cell.angle_gamma   90.00
#
_symmetry.space_group_name_H-M   'P 1'
#
loop_
_entity.id
_entity.type
_entity.pdbx_description
1 polymer ?
#
loop_
_entity_poly.entity_id
_entity_poly.type
_entity_poly.pdbx_seq_one_letter_code
_entity_poly.pdbx_strand_id
1 'polypeptide(L)' 'MKITMEEMTIELLGLPVAKRALLAKQLISSLDNAEGEDVEALWVLETEARYAEIENGTVECQPVYEALKEAREELK' A
#
# COMPACT_ATOMS: atom_id res chain seq x y z
N MET A 1 16.47 -14.77 23.40
CA MET A 1 16.55 -15.99 22.58
C MET A 1 16.92 -15.56 21.17
N LYS A 2 17.98 -16.10 20.57
CA LYS A 2 18.41 -15.78 19.20
C LYS A 2 18.06 -16.98 18.32
N ILE A 3 16.93 -16.88 17.61
CA ILE A 3 16.55 -17.83 16.56
C ILE A 3 17.10 -17.28 15.23
N THR A 4 17.62 -18.14 14.35
CA THR A 4 18.03 -17.73 13.01
C THR A 4 16.82 -17.54 12.09
N MET A 5 16.99 -16.83 10.97
CA MET A 5 15.89 -16.65 10.00
C MET A 5 15.46 -17.99 9.40
N GLU A 6 16.40 -18.90 9.19
CA GLU A 6 16.13 -20.25 8.68
C GLU A 6 15.32 -21.08 9.70
N GLU A 7 15.71 -21.05 10.98
CA GLU A 7 14.98 -21.74 12.06
C GLU A 7 13.56 -21.20 12.20
N MET A 8 13.39 -19.87 12.15
CA MET A 8 12.09 -19.22 12.20
C MET A 8 11.20 -19.61 11.01
N THR A 9 11.78 -19.65 9.81
CA THR A 9 11.04 -19.99 8.59
C THR A 9 10.52 -21.43 8.65
N ILE A 10 11.35 -22.38 9.10
CA ILE A 10 10.95 -23.78 9.27
C ILE A 10 9.79 -23.89 10.26
N GLU A 11 9.88 -23.24 11.41
CA GLU A 11 8.84 -23.25 12.44
C GLU A 11 7.52 -22.65 11.93
N LEU A 12 7.58 -21.49 11.29
CA LEU A 12 6.39 -20.78 10.81
C LEU A 12 5.71 -21.49 9.64
N LEU A 13 6.48 -22.08 8.73
CA LEU A 13 5.91 -22.88 7.62
C LEU A 13 5.29 -24.19 8.12
N GLY A 14 5.73 -24.71 9.27
CA GLY A 14 5.12 -25.86 9.93
C GLY A 14 3.74 -25.61 10.51
N LEU A 15 3.33 -24.35 10.71
CA LEU A 15 2.00 -24.01 11.23
C LEU A 15 0.89 -24.36 10.21
N PRO A 16 -0.33 -24.69 10.67
CA PRO A 16 -1.50 -24.80 9.79
C PRO A 16 -1.72 -23.52 8.96
N VAL A 17 -2.22 -23.67 7.73
CA VAL A 17 -2.46 -22.56 6.78
C VAL A 17 -3.19 -21.38 7.42
N ALA A 18 -4.26 -21.64 8.17
CA ALA A 18 -5.04 -20.59 8.83
C ALA A 18 -4.23 -19.78 9.87
N LYS A 19 -3.36 -20.44 10.63
CA LYS A 19 -2.49 -19.77 11.60
C LYS A 19 -1.39 -18.96 10.91
N ARG A 20 -0.84 -19.48 9.80
CA ARG A 20 0.12 -18.73 8.97
C ARG A 20 -0.50 -17.47 8.38
N ALA A 21 -1.72 -17.57 7.85
CA ALA A 21 -2.44 -16.42 7.30
C ALA A 21 -2.71 -15.35 8.37
N LEU A 22 -3.13 -15.76 9.58
CA LEU A 22 -3.34 -14.85 10.69
C LEU A 22 -2.03 -14.14 11.10
N LEU A 23 -0.93 -14.90 11.23
CA LEU A 23 0.36 -14.34 11.59
C LEU A 23 0.90 -13.39 10.51
N ALA A 24 0.78 -13.76 9.22
CA ALA A 24 1.18 -12.91 8.11
C ALA A 24 0.43 -11.57 8.15
N LYS A 25 -0.89 -11.59 8.40
CA LYS A 25 -1.66 -10.36 8.60
C LYS A 25 -1.12 -9.51 9.74
N GLN A 26 -0.84 -10.10 10.90
CA GLN A 26 -0.33 -9.37 12.06
C GLN A 26 1.05 -8.76 11.81
N LEU A 27 1.95 -9.51 11.14
CA LEU A 27 3.26 -9.02 10.78
C LEU A 27 3.16 -7.85 9.80
N ILE A 28 2.32 -7.95 8.76
CA ILE A 28 2.08 -6.83 7.82
C ILE A 28 1.53 -5.62 8.57
N SER A 29 0.50 -5.79 9.42
CA SER A 29 -0.04 -4.67 10.21
C SER A 29 0.94 -4.07 11.22
N SER A 30 1.97 -4.82 11.62
CA SER A 30 3.03 -4.27 12.46
C SER A 30 3.97 -3.33 11.68
N LEU A 31 4.08 -3.52 10.37
CA LEU A 31 4.86 -2.65 9.48
C LEU A 31 4.16 -1.31 9.25
N ASP A 32 2.82 -1.28 9.27
CA ASP A 32 2.04 -0.04 9.12
C ASP A 32 2.37 0.98 10.23
N ASN A 33 2.84 0.52 11.40
CA ASN A 33 3.25 1.38 12.52
C ASN A 33 4.78 1.58 12.62
N ALA A 34 5.56 0.88 11.79
CA ALA A 34 7.01 0.85 11.88
C ALA A 34 7.61 1.91 10.94
N GLU A 35 7.69 3.14 11.46
CA GLU A 35 8.54 4.24 10.96
C GLU A 35 8.57 4.41 9.42
N GLY A 36 7.49 4.99 8.90
CA GLY A 36 7.45 5.66 7.61
C GLY A 36 6.93 7.09 7.76
N GLU A 37 7.19 7.93 6.76
CA GLU A 37 6.50 9.21 6.56
C GLU A 37 4.97 8.93 6.64
N ASP A 38 4.23 9.78 7.35
CA ASP A 38 2.76 9.62 7.52
C ASP A 38 2.11 9.64 6.13
N VAL A 39 1.88 8.43 5.59
CA VAL A 39 1.44 8.23 4.21
C VAL A 39 0.10 8.94 4.03
N GLU A 40 -0.81 8.79 4.98
CA GLU A 40 -2.07 9.51 5.00
C GLU A 40 -1.87 11.03 4.94
N ALA A 41 -0.97 11.61 5.73
CA ALA A 41 -0.68 13.04 5.67
C ALA A 41 -0.08 13.47 4.32
N LEU A 42 0.80 12.66 3.72
CA LEU A 42 1.35 12.94 2.39
C LEU A 42 0.28 12.90 1.30
N TRP A 43 -0.66 11.95 1.37
CA TRP A 43 -1.79 11.88 0.44
C TRP A 43 -2.71 13.10 0.57
N VAL A 44 -2.92 13.60 1.79
CA VAL A 44 -3.67 14.84 2.01
C VAL A 44 -2.97 16.01 1.32
N LEU A 45 -1.66 16.17 1.54
CA LEU A 45 -0.87 17.25 0.92
C LEU A 45 -0.91 17.20 -0.62
N GLU A 46 -0.71 16.02 -1.20
CA GLU A 46 -0.74 15.83 -2.65
C GLU A 46 -2.15 16.12 -3.22
N THR A 47 -3.20 15.70 -2.52
CA THR A 47 -4.58 15.93 -2.96
C THR A 47 -4.92 17.41 -2.98
N GLU A 48 -4.51 18.15 -1.94
CA GLU A 48 -4.68 19.61 -1.89
C GLU A 48 -3.90 20.31 -3.00
N ALA A 49 -2.66 19.90 -3.25
CA ALA A 49 -1.84 20.45 -4.33
C ALA A 49 -2.50 20.22 -5.71
N ARG A 50 -2.92 18.99 -6.02
CA ARG A 50 -3.60 18.67 -7.28
C ARG A 50 -4.92 19.41 -7.45
N TYR A 51 -5.69 19.53 -6.37
CA TYR A 51 -6.93 20.30 -6.41
C TYR A 51 -6.67 21.76 -6.79
N ALA A 52 -5.65 22.37 -6.18
CA ALA A 52 -5.26 23.75 -6.49
C ALA A 52 -4.77 23.90 -7.94
N GLU A 53 -4.06 22.93 -8.50
CA GLU A 53 -3.63 22.96 -9.90
C GLU A 53 -4.82 22.94 -10.87
N ILE A 54 -5.84 22.14 -10.56
CA ILE A 54 -7.07 22.04 -11.36
C ILE A 54 -7.86 23.35 -11.28
N GLU A 55 -8.10 23.88 -10.08
CA GLU A 55 -8.86 25.12 -9.87
C GLU A 55 -8.18 26.33 -10.53
N ASN A 56 -6.84 26.39 -10.48
CA ASN A 56 -6.07 27.46 -11.11
C ASN A 56 -5.82 27.24 -12.61
N GLY A 57 -6.23 26.10 -13.17
CA GLY A 57 -6.01 25.75 -14.57
C GLY A 57 -4.53 25.60 -14.95
N THR A 58 -3.66 25.23 -13.99
CA THR A 58 -2.22 25.03 -14.23
C THR A 58 -1.89 23.61 -14.69
N VAL A 59 -2.89 22.73 -14.76
CA VAL A 59 -2.76 21.36 -15.25
C VAL A 59 -3.84 21.06 -16.30
N GLU A 60 -3.48 20.29 -17.32
CA GLU A 60 -4.43 19.78 -18.31
C GLU A 60 -5.11 18.51 -17.77
N CYS A 61 -6.42 18.57 -17.62
CA CYS A 61 -7.21 17.43 -17.16
C CYS A 61 -7.67 16.57 -18.34
N GLN A 62 -7.62 15.25 -18.17
CA GLN A 62 -8.23 14.31 -19.11
C GLN A 62 -9.67 13.96 -18.72
N PRO A 63 -10.56 13.66 -19.70
CA PRO A 63 -11.90 13.16 -19.42
C PRO A 63 -11.87 11.87 -18.60
N VAL A 64 -12.70 11.81 -17.54
CA VAL A 64 -12.70 10.68 -16.59
C VAL A 64 -12.97 9.31 -17.25
N TYR A 65 -13.75 9.28 -18.33
CA TYR A 65 -14.04 8.02 -19.03
C TYR A 65 -12.82 7.45 -19.75
N GLU A 66 -11.92 8.30 -20.24
CA GLU A 66 -10.67 7.89 -20.91
C GLU A 66 -9.69 7.36 -19.87
N ALA A 67 -9.48 8.13 -18.79
CA ALA A 67 -8.65 7.73 -17.66
C ALA A 67 -9.04 6.35 -17.09
N LEU A 68 -10.35 6.13 -16.87
CA LEU A 68 -10.86 4.86 -16.34
C LEU A 68 -10.75 3.70 -17.34
N LYS A 69 -10.85 3.98 -18.64
CA LYS A 69 -10.68 2.97 -19.69
C LYS A 69 -9.22 2.49 -19.71
N GLU A 70 -8.27 3.42 -19.76
CA GLU A 70 -6.83 3.13 -19.76
C GLU A 70 -6.41 2.32 -18.54
N ALA A 71 -6.81 2.76 -17.33
CA ALA A 71 -6.50 2.04 -16.10
C ALA A 71 -7.01 0.59 -16.09
N ARG A 72 -8.15 0.32 -16.72
CA ARG A 72 -8.70 -1.05 -16.85
C ARG A 72 -7.97 -1.89 -17.88
N GLU A 73 -7.45 -1.28 -18.93
CA GLU A 73 -6.67 -1.96 -19.96
C GLU A 73 -5.33 -2.46 -19.40
N GLU A 74 -4.72 -1.69 -18.49
CA GLU A 74 -3.46 -2.01 -17.79
C GLU A 74 -3.59 -3.11 -16.71
N LEU A 75 -4.81 -3.46 -16.27
CA LEU A 75 -5.06 -4.50 -15.26
C LEU A 75 -5.19 -5.93 -15.84
N LYS A 76 -4.88 -6.13 -17.12
CA LYS A 76 -4.92 -7.43 -17.81
C LYS A 76 -3.60 -8.18 -17.72
#